data_AF-A0A5B0P6N0-F1
#
_entry.id   AF-A0A5B0P6N0-F1
#
_cell.length_a   1.000
_cell.length_b   1.000
_cell.length_c   1.000
_cell.angle_alpha   90.00
_cell.angle_beta   90.00
_cell.angle_gamma   90.00
#
_symmetry.space_group_name_H-M   'P 1'
#
loop_
_entity.id
_entity.type
_entity.pdbx_description
1 polymer ?
#
loop_
_entity_poly.entity_id
_entity_poly.type
_entity_poly.pdbx_seq_one_letter_code
_entity_poly.pdbx_strand_id
1 'polypeptide(L)'
;MTWSSRATNPTLSHGLRLLGHETEEYIPAGIGDKFRINIIDLHLFAELVRLDEKDEQPFLDDRISNYFYPSVKCIYAMMDDLRSGDYHKLEQEAFELRSLASSLAVVRVAQLCSFIENKCRSGINERDHIEIDSTLRVMELANQFAQDWLVKELYARRERRR
;
A
#
# COMPACT_ATOMS: atom_id res chain seq x y z
N MET A 1 51.77 48.86 14.27
CA MET A 1 50.39 49.33 14.53
C MET A 1 49.78 48.42 15.60
N THR A 2 49.34 49.03 16.72
CA THR A 2 48.34 48.60 17.74
C THR A 2 48.40 47.16 18.30
N TRP A 3 48.75 46.90 19.58
CA TRP A 3 47.89 46.93 20.82
C TRP A 3 46.56 46.14 20.61
N SER A 4 45.99 45.34 21.51
CA SER A 4 46.16 45.08 22.95
C SER A 4 45.22 43.90 23.36
N SER A 5 45.64 43.19 24.40
CA SER A 5 44.94 42.41 25.43
C SER A 5 43.40 42.37 25.56
N ARG A 6 42.96 41.17 26.02
CA ARG A 6 42.00 40.84 27.10
C ARG A 6 40.49 41.07 26.96
N ALA A 7 39.81 39.94 27.14
CA ALA A 7 38.71 39.66 28.09
C ALA A 7 37.36 40.35 27.90
N THR A 8 36.29 39.55 27.79
CA THR A 8 35.09 39.56 28.66
C THR A 8 34.05 38.53 28.18
N ASN A 9 33.74 37.53 29.00
CA ASN A 9 32.39 36.98 29.19
C ASN A 9 31.82 37.74 30.43
N PRO A 10 30.51 37.97 30.65
CA PRO A 10 29.41 36.99 30.50
C PRO A 10 27.95 37.53 30.24
N THR A 11 27.03 36.57 29.99
CA THR A 11 25.58 36.49 30.37
C THR A 11 24.53 37.54 29.96
N LEU A 12 23.44 37.06 29.32
CA LEU A 12 21.98 37.14 29.67
C LEU A 12 21.13 36.88 28.40
N SER A 13 20.51 35.72 28.18
CA SER A 13 19.25 35.17 28.73
C SER A 13 18.05 35.30 27.76
N HIS A 14 17.36 34.17 27.55
CA HIS A 14 16.01 33.94 26.98
C HIS A 14 15.87 33.57 25.49
N GLY A 15 15.11 32.47 25.26
CA GLY A 15 14.60 32.02 23.95
C GLY A 15 14.68 30.50 23.78
N LEU A 16 13.89 29.71 24.51
CA LEU A 16 12.77 28.91 23.97
C LEU A 16 13.12 27.83 22.91
N ARG A 17 12.84 26.58 23.32
CA ARG A 17 12.13 25.50 22.59
C ARG A 17 12.57 25.06 21.17
N LEU A 18 12.88 23.76 21.15
CA LEU A 18 12.39 22.70 20.23
C LEU A 18 12.77 22.74 18.74
N LEU A 19 13.04 21.51 18.25
CA LEU A 19 12.86 20.90 16.92
C LEU A 19 14.16 20.15 16.56
N GLY A 20 14.26 18.82 16.64
CA GLY A 20 13.23 17.85 16.26
C GLY A 20 13.02 17.92 14.76
N HIS A 21 14.07 17.71 13.97
CA HIS A 21 13.93 17.53 12.52
C HIS A 21 13.49 16.09 12.25
N GLU A 22 12.23 15.82 12.56
CA GLU A 22 11.44 14.85 11.81
C GLU A 22 11.31 15.42 10.39
N THR A 23 11.86 14.72 9.40
CA THR A 23 11.39 14.89 8.03
C THR A 23 10.04 14.18 7.95
N GLU A 24 9.01 14.80 8.52
CA GLU A 24 7.63 14.54 8.13
C GLU A 24 7.53 14.93 6.66
N GLU A 25 7.45 13.91 5.81
CA GLU A 25 7.01 14.06 4.45
C GLU A 25 5.60 14.66 4.49
N TYR A 26 5.52 15.96 4.21
CA TYR A 26 4.29 16.72 4.21
C TYR A 26 3.35 16.14 3.15
N ILE A 27 2.45 15.25 3.57
CA ILE A 27 1.30 14.84 2.77
C ILE A 27 0.20 15.88 3.02
N PRO A 28 -0.18 16.69 2.01
CA PRO A 28 -1.20 17.72 2.19
C PRO A 28 -2.50 17.09 2.70
N ALA A 29 -3.01 17.60 3.83
CA ALA A 29 -4.30 17.21 4.39
C ALA A 29 -5.40 17.48 3.34
N GLY A 30 -5.87 16.42 2.69
CA GLY A 30 -6.83 16.46 1.57
C GLY A 30 -6.49 15.50 0.43
N ILE A 31 -5.22 15.11 0.28
CA ILE A 31 -4.82 14.04 -0.67
C ILE A 31 -4.95 12.66 0.00
N GLY A 32 -4.68 12.58 1.30
CA GLY A 32 -4.79 11.34 2.09
C GLY A 32 -6.21 10.74 2.08
N ASP A 33 -7.26 11.57 2.11
CA ASP A 33 -8.64 11.06 2.07
C ASP A 33 -9.08 10.61 0.67
N LYS A 34 -8.69 11.33 -0.40
CA LYS A 34 -8.98 10.88 -1.78
C LYS A 34 -8.24 9.61 -2.19
N PHE A 35 -7.07 9.34 -1.60
CA PHE A 35 -6.31 8.12 -1.85
C PHE A 35 -6.82 6.93 -1.02
N ARG A 36 -7.43 7.19 0.16
CA ARG A 36 -8.03 6.18 1.04
C ARG A 36 -9.42 5.72 0.60
N ILE A 37 -10.15 6.56 -0.14
CA ILE A 37 -11.47 6.21 -0.68
C ILE A 37 -11.28 5.17 -1.81
N ASN A 38 -11.90 3.99 -1.63
CA ASN A 38 -11.98 2.88 -2.58
C ASN A 38 -10.80 1.87 -2.62
N ILE A 39 -10.07 1.64 -1.51
CA ILE A 39 -9.13 0.50 -1.46
C ILE A 39 -9.89 -0.83 -1.39
N ILE A 40 -10.85 -0.89 -0.47
CA ILE A 40 -11.75 -2.02 -0.27
C ILE A 40 -13.16 -1.56 -0.61
N ASP A 41 -13.87 -2.34 -1.43
CA ASP A 41 -15.30 -2.16 -1.62
C ASP A 41 -16.04 -2.77 -0.44
N LEU A 42 -16.48 -1.91 0.47
CA LEU A 42 -17.16 -2.33 1.71
C LEU A 42 -18.53 -2.96 1.44
N HIS A 43 -19.21 -2.63 0.33
CA HIS A 43 -20.48 -3.24 -0.02
C HIS A 43 -20.26 -4.68 -0.48
N LEU A 44 -19.33 -4.88 -1.42
CA LEU A 44 -18.95 -6.22 -1.89
C LEU A 44 -18.37 -7.07 -0.75
N PHE A 45 -17.54 -6.47 0.12
CA PHE A 45 -17.01 -7.18 1.28
C PHE A 45 -18.12 -7.58 2.27
N ALA A 46 -19.10 -6.70 2.53
CA ALA A 46 -20.24 -7.04 3.38
C ALA A 46 -21.09 -8.19 2.80
N GLU A 47 -21.18 -8.31 1.47
CA GLU A 47 -21.79 -9.47 0.83
C GLU A 47 -20.97 -10.74 1.05
N LEU A 48 -19.64 -10.69 0.95
CA LEU A 48 -18.77 -11.82 1.30
C LEU A 48 -18.97 -12.28 2.76
N VAL A 49 -19.09 -11.33 3.69
CA VAL A 49 -19.38 -11.63 5.10
C VAL A 49 -20.73 -12.34 5.25
N ARG A 50 -21.78 -11.84 4.61
CA ARG A 50 -23.12 -12.46 4.65
C ARG A 50 -23.15 -13.85 4.03
N LEU A 51 -22.33 -14.10 3.01
CA LEU A 51 -22.19 -15.41 2.39
C LEU A 51 -21.49 -16.38 3.34
N ASP A 52 -20.39 -15.95 3.96
CA ASP A 52 -19.63 -16.73 4.93
C ASP A 52 -20.47 -17.12 6.17
N GLU A 53 -21.31 -16.21 6.67
CA GLU A 53 -22.20 -16.46 7.82
C GLU A 53 -23.32 -17.47 7.52
N LYS A 54 -23.67 -17.65 6.24
CA LYS A 54 -24.71 -18.61 5.80
C LYS A 54 -24.12 -19.96 5.43
N ASP A 55 -22.81 -20.06 5.28
CA ASP A 55 -22.13 -21.28 4.88
C ASP A 55 -21.94 -22.21 6.10
N GLU A 56 -22.07 -23.52 5.87
CA GLU A 56 -21.77 -24.53 6.90
C GLU A 56 -20.27 -24.59 7.19
N GLN A 57 -19.44 -24.18 6.23
CA GLN A 57 -17.98 -24.09 6.35
C GLN A 57 -17.51 -22.65 6.08
N PRO A 58 -17.32 -21.83 7.13
CA PRO A 58 -16.83 -20.47 6.97
C PRO A 58 -15.48 -20.44 6.25
N PHE A 59 -15.40 -19.67 5.16
CA PHE A 59 -14.25 -19.64 4.25
C PHE A 59 -13.45 -18.33 4.32
N LEU A 60 -14.04 -17.26 4.85
CA LEU A 60 -13.51 -15.91 4.69
C LEU A 60 -12.23 -15.69 5.51
N ASP A 61 -12.11 -16.31 6.68
CA ASP A 61 -10.91 -16.22 7.51
C ASP A 61 -9.69 -16.83 6.81
N ASP A 62 -9.89 -17.97 6.12
CA ASP A 62 -8.85 -18.63 5.35
C ASP A 62 -8.49 -17.81 4.12
N ARG A 63 -9.47 -17.22 3.42
CA ARG A 63 -9.20 -16.31 2.29
C ARG A 63 -8.39 -15.10 2.72
N ILE A 64 -8.77 -14.45 3.82
CA ILE A 64 -8.04 -13.31 4.37
C ILE A 64 -6.60 -13.72 4.70
N SER A 65 -6.43 -14.86 5.38
CA SER A 65 -5.10 -15.35 5.75
C SER A 65 -4.24 -15.68 4.52
N ASN A 66 -4.83 -16.26 3.48
CA ASN A 66 -4.18 -16.60 2.21
C ASN A 66 -3.90 -15.38 1.32
N TYR A 67 -4.36 -14.19 1.67
CA TYR A 67 -4.04 -12.97 0.93
C TYR A 67 -2.71 -12.35 1.36
N PHE A 68 -2.35 -12.40 2.65
CA PHE A 68 -1.27 -11.58 3.21
C PHE A 68 0.10 -11.82 2.56
N TYR A 69 0.63 -13.04 2.66
CA TYR A 69 1.96 -13.34 2.11
C TYR A 69 1.98 -13.34 0.58
N PRO A 70 1.05 -14.00 -0.13
CA PRO A 70 1.05 -14.03 -1.58
C PRO A 70 0.94 -12.64 -2.21
N SER A 71 0.14 -11.73 -1.64
CA SER A 71 -0.02 -10.40 -2.23
C SER A 71 1.27 -9.58 -2.23
N VAL A 72 2.02 -9.62 -1.12
CA VAL A 72 3.34 -8.96 -1.02
C VAL A 72 4.34 -9.60 -1.98
N LYS A 73 4.35 -10.93 -2.04
CA LYS A 73 5.24 -11.68 -2.94
C LYS A 73 5.02 -11.29 -4.40
N CYS A 74 3.77 -11.25 -4.87
CA CYS A 74 3.45 -10.87 -6.25
C CYS A 74 3.93 -9.44 -6.56
N ILE A 75 3.76 -8.50 -5.63
CA ILE A 75 4.19 -7.10 -5.84
C ILE A 75 5.71 -7.00 -6.03
N TYR A 76 6.49 -7.67 -5.18
CA TYR A 76 7.95 -7.66 -5.33
C TYR A 76 8.41 -8.40 -6.59
N ALA A 77 7.76 -9.51 -6.94
CA ALA A 77 8.03 -10.22 -8.20
C ALA A 77 7.78 -9.31 -9.41
N MET A 78 6.65 -8.59 -9.44
CA MET A 78 6.38 -7.61 -10.49
C MET A 78 7.43 -6.48 -10.57
N MET A 79 7.95 -6.00 -9.43
CA MET A 79 9.02 -5.00 -9.44
C MET A 79 10.30 -5.54 -10.08
N ASP A 80 10.66 -6.79 -9.80
CA ASP A 80 11.84 -7.43 -10.37
C ASP A 80 11.66 -7.77 -11.85
N ASP A 81 10.46 -8.24 -12.24
CA ASP A 81 10.10 -8.51 -13.62
C ASP A 81 10.12 -7.22 -14.47
N LEU A 82 9.61 -6.10 -13.93
CA LEU A 82 9.70 -4.79 -14.58
C LEU A 82 11.16 -4.39 -14.82
N ARG A 83 12.03 -4.50 -13.79
CA ARG A 83 13.46 -4.16 -13.89
C ARG A 83 14.20 -5.02 -14.91
N SER A 84 13.84 -6.30 -15.01
CA SER A 84 14.45 -7.24 -15.95
C SER A 84 13.88 -7.12 -17.38
N GLY A 85 12.79 -6.38 -17.55
CA GLY A 85 12.08 -6.25 -18.82
C GLY A 85 11.25 -7.49 -19.21
N ASP A 86 10.99 -8.39 -18.25
CA ASP A 86 10.18 -9.60 -18.46
C ASP A 86 8.69 -9.27 -18.31
N TYR A 87 8.14 -8.58 -19.31
CA TYR A 87 6.76 -8.11 -19.28
C TYR A 87 5.71 -9.23 -19.32
N HIS A 88 6.09 -10.43 -19.75
CA HIS A 88 5.21 -11.59 -19.72
C HIS A 88 5.03 -12.12 -18.29
N LYS A 89 6.12 -12.25 -17.52
CA LYS A 89 6.00 -12.60 -16.10
C LYS A 89 5.33 -11.50 -15.28
N LEU A 90 5.64 -10.25 -15.57
CA LEU A 90 4.94 -9.10 -14.98
C LEU A 90 3.42 -9.20 -15.15
N GLU A 91 2.94 -9.57 -16.34
CA GLU A 91 1.52 -9.78 -16.60
C GLU A 91 0.96 -10.95 -15.77
N GLN A 92 1.69 -12.06 -15.66
CA GLN A 92 1.27 -13.23 -14.88
C GLN A 92 1.13 -12.91 -13.39
N GLU A 93 2.12 -12.26 -12.80
CA GLU A 93 2.11 -11.86 -11.39
C GLU A 93 0.98 -10.83 -11.11
N ALA A 94 0.73 -9.90 -12.05
CA ALA A 94 -0.39 -8.97 -11.97
C ALA A 94 -1.74 -9.72 -12.01
N PHE A 95 -1.90 -10.70 -12.90
CA PHE A 95 -3.10 -11.53 -12.98
C PHE A 95 -3.35 -12.31 -11.67
N GLU A 96 -2.31 -12.94 -11.11
CA GLU A 96 -2.42 -13.69 -9.86
C GLU A 96 -2.84 -12.78 -8.70
N LEU A 97 -2.17 -11.64 -8.55
CA LEU A 97 -2.52 -10.66 -7.52
C LEU A 97 -3.93 -10.11 -7.70
N ARG A 98 -4.36 -9.83 -8.95
CA ARG A 98 -5.72 -9.38 -9.23
C ARG A 98 -6.75 -10.39 -8.74
N SER A 99 -6.53 -11.67 -9.02
CA SER A 99 -7.44 -12.74 -8.61
C SER A 99 -7.59 -12.77 -7.08
N LEU A 100 -6.45 -12.73 -6.37
CA LEU A 100 -6.43 -12.66 -4.91
C LEU A 100 -7.18 -11.43 -4.37
N ALA A 101 -6.85 -10.25 -4.88
CA ALA A 101 -7.44 -8.98 -4.46
C ALA A 101 -8.95 -8.91 -4.72
N SER A 102 -9.39 -9.32 -5.91
CA SER A 102 -10.81 -9.37 -6.27
C SER A 102 -11.60 -10.34 -5.37
N SER A 103 -10.99 -11.45 -4.96
CA SER A 103 -11.65 -12.44 -4.09
C SER A 103 -12.00 -11.93 -2.68
N LEU A 104 -11.40 -10.80 -2.27
CA LEU A 104 -11.58 -10.13 -0.99
C LEU A 104 -12.06 -8.68 -1.13
N ALA A 105 -12.61 -8.30 -2.29
CA ALA A 105 -13.07 -6.95 -2.57
C ALA A 105 -12.00 -5.85 -2.39
N VAL A 106 -10.71 -6.19 -2.50
CA VAL A 106 -9.59 -5.23 -2.49
C VAL A 106 -9.49 -4.58 -3.89
N VAL A 107 -10.48 -3.77 -4.21
CA VAL A 107 -10.73 -3.29 -5.57
C VAL A 107 -9.62 -2.40 -6.11
N ARG A 108 -8.95 -1.60 -5.28
CA ARG A 108 -7.87 -0.73 -5.78
C ARG A 108 -6.68 -1.53 -6.29
N VAL A 109 -6.25 -2.55 -5.53
CA VAL A 109 -5.15 -3.43 -5.96
C VAL A 109 -5.53 -4.17 -7.24
N ALA A 110 -6.75 -4.71 -7.31
CA ALA A 110 -7.26 -5.39 -8.50
C ALA A 110 -7.31 -4.49 -9.76
N GLN A 111 -7.69 -3.21 -9.60
CA GLN A 111 -7.68 -2.23 -10.68
C GLN A 111 -6.26 -1.90 -11.17
N LEU A 112 -5.31 -1.73 -10.25
CA LEU A 112 -3.91 -1.46 -10.59
C LEU A 112 -3.28 -2.65 -11.31
N CYS A 113 -3.58 -3.87 -10.89
CA CYS A 113 -3.18 -5.08 -11.61
C CYS A 113 -3.76 -5.12 -13.03
N SER A 114 -5.06 -4.83 -13.17
CA SER A 114 -5.72 -4.78 -14.49
C SER A 114 -5.07 -3.75 -15.42
N PHE A 115 -4.66 -2.61 -14.87
CA PHE A 115 -3.93 -1.59 -15.61
C PHE A 115 -2.59 -2.12 -16.14
N ILE A 116 -1.80 -2.78 -15.28
CA ILE A 116 -0.51 -3.37 -15.66
C ILE A 116 -0.70 -4.47 -16.73
N GLU A 117 -1.66 -5.38 -16.54
CA GLU A 117 -1.99 -6.43 -17.51
C GLU A 117 -2.29 -5.83 -18.90
N ASN A 118 -3.12 -4.79 -18.94
CA ASN A 118 -3.49 -4.14 -20.20
C ASN A 118 -2.29 -3.50 -20.90
N LYS A 119 -1.37 -2.88 -20.16
CA LYS A 119 -0.13 -2.30 -20.71
C LYS A 119 0.80 -3.38 -21.25
N CYS A 120 0.97 -4.48 -20.52
CA CYS A 120 1.79 -5.62 -20.97
C CYS A 120 1.25 -6.19 -22.29
N ARG A 121 -0.08 -6.40 -22.39
CA ARG A 121 -0.75 -6.92 -23.59
C ARG A 121 -0.69 -5.99 -24.79
N SER A 122 -0.69 -4.67 -24.58
CA SER A 122 -0.60 -3.69 -25.67
C SER A 122 0.81 -3.50 -26.22
N GLY A 123 1.82 -4.09 -25.56
CA GLY A 123 3.24 -3.81 -25.79
C GLY A 123 3.69 -2.56 -25.04
N ILE A 124 4.86 -2.66 -24.39
CA ILE A 124 5.39 -1.62 -23.50
C ILE A 124 6.42 -0.75 -24.22
N ASN A 125 6.23 0.57 -24.15
CA ASN A 125 7.25 1.55 -24.48
C ASN A 125 7.89 2.16 -23.21
N GLU A 126 8.88 3.04 -23.37
CA GLU A 126 9.59 3.67 -22.25
C GLU A 126 8.67 4.47 -21.30
N ARG A 127 7.64 5.13 -21.85
CA ARG A 127 6.65 5.86 -21.05
C ARG A 127 5.80 4.90 -20.22
N ASP A 128 5.38 3.79 -20.81
CA ASP A 128 4.61 2.76 -20.09
C ASP A 128 5.43 2.14 -18.98
N HIS A 129 6.74 1.93 -19.19
CA HIS A 129 7.63 1.42 -18.15
C HIS A 129 7.67 2.33 -16.91
N ILE A 130 7.81 3.65 -17.10
CA ILE A 130 7.81 4.65 -16.02
C ILE A 130 6.44 4.69 -15.31
N GLU A 131 5.36 4.59 -16.09
CA GLU A 131 3.99 4.59 -15.57
C GLU A 131 3.71 3.32 -14.74
N ILE A 132 4.22 2.17 -15.17
CA ILE A 132 4.12 0.91 -14.42
C ILE A 132 4.95 0.99 -13.14
N ASP A 133 6.20 1.50 -13.16
CA ASP A 133 7.01 1.64 -11.93
C ASP A 133 6.27 2.49 -10.88
N SER A 134 5.71 3.63 -11.31
CA SER A 134 4.91 4.51 -10.45
C SER A 134 3.66 3.79 -9.91
N THR A 135 3.02 2.97 -10.75
CA THR A 135 1.84 2.17 -10.41
C THR A 135 2.16 1.07 -9.39
N LEU A 136 3.32 0.40 -9.51
CA LEU A 136 3.76 -0.62 -8.55
C LEU A 136 3.94 -0.03 -7.14
N ARG A 137 4.50 1.18 -7.02
CA ARG A 137 4.65 1.88 -5.72
C ARG A 137 3.30 2.23 -5.10
N VAL A 138 2.36 2.72 -5.92
CA VAL A 138 0.99 3.00 -5.48
C VAL A 138 0.28 1.72 -5.05
N MET A 139 0.52 0.60 -5.75
CA MET A 139 -0.06 -0.70 -5.44
C MET A 139 0.50 -1.29 -4.15
N GLU A 140 1.79 -1.15 -3.87
CA GLU A 140 2.41 -1.56 -2.59
C GLU A 140 1.73 -0.86 -1.42
N LEU A 141 1.57 0.46 -1.51
CA LEU A 141 0.90 1.25 -0.48
C LEU A 141 -0.58 0.87 -0.34
N ALA A 142 -1.31 0.69 -1.45
CA ALA A 142 -2.71 0.25 -1.41
C ALA A 142 -2.85 -1.15 -0.80
N ASN A 143 -1.94 -2.06 -1.11
CA ASN A 143 -1.91 -3.41 -0.54
C ASN A 143 -1.65 -3.37 0.96
N GLN A 144 -0.70 -2.55 1.42
CA GLN A 144 -0.43 -2.37 2.85
C GLN A 144 -1.68 -1.91 3.61
N PHE A 145 -2.37 -0.87 3.10
CA PHE A 145 -3.62 -0.41 3.70
C PHE A 145 -4.72 -1.49 3.71
N ALA A 146 -4.82 -2.28 2.63
CA ALA A 146 -5.77 -3.39 2.57
C ALA A 146 -5.46 -4.46 3.63
N GLN A 147 -4.19 -4.84 3.77
CA GLN A 147 -3.77 -5.82 4.78
C GLN A 147 -4.05 -5.34 6.20
N ASP A 148 -3.73 -4.09 6.52
CA ASP A 148 -4.01 -3.50 7.84
C ASP A 148 -5.50 -3.53 8.18
N TRP A 149 -6.35 -3.28 7.19
CA TRP A 149 -7.80 -3.35 7.37
C TRP A 149 -8.28 -4.79 7.54
N LEU A 150 -7.82 -5.71 6.67
CA LEU A 150 -8.21 -7.12 6.70
C LEU A 150 -7.76 -7.83 7.98
N VAL A 151 -6.61 -7.47 8.54
CA VAL A 151 -6.15 -7.96 9.85
C VAL A 151 -7.13 -7.57 10.96
N LYS A 152 -7.56 -6.32 11.00
CA LYS A 152 -8.54 -5.84 12.00
C LYS A 152 -9.87 -6.57 11.86
N GLU A 153 -10.33 -6.75 10.62
CA GLU A 153 -11.55 -7.50 10.34
C GLU A 153 -11.42 -8.97 10.77
N LEU A 154 -10.31 -9.64 10.45
CA LEU A 154 -10.06 -11.02 10.88
C LEU A 154 -10.11 -11.17 12.41
N TYR A 155 -9.51 -10.25 13.15
CA TYR A 155 -9.59 -10.24 14.61
C TYR A 155 -11.02 -10.02 15.11
N ALA A 156 -11.73 -9.02 14.57
CA ALA A 156 -13.11 -8.72 14.95
C ALA A 156 -14.07 -9.89 14.67
N ARG A 157 -13.84 -10.64 13.59
CA ARG A 157 -14.60 -11.84 13.22
C ARG A 157 -14.36 -12.99 14.19
N ARG A 158 -13.10 -13.25 14.55
CA ARG A 158 -12.74 -14.30 15.52
C ARG A 158 -13.30 -14.01 16.90
N GLU A 159 -13.33 -12.75 17.32
CA GLU A 159 -13.91 -12.38 18.61
C GLU A 159 -15.44 -12.56 18.65
N ARG A 160 -16.15 -12.27 17.55
CA ARG A 160 -17.60 -12.51 17.45
C ARG A 160 -18.02 -13.99 17.48
N ARG A 161 -17.09 -14.92 17.20
CA ARG A 161 -17.35 -16.37 17.19
C ARG A 161 -16.99 -17.07 18.51
N ARG A 162 -16.36 -16.36 19.44
CA ARG A 162 -16.06 -16.85 20.80
C ARG A 162 -17.26 -16.64 21.71
#